data_AF-A0A426QIT5-F1
#
_entry.id   AF-A0A426QIT5-F1
#
_cell.length_a   1.000
_cell.length_b   1.000
_cell.length_c   1.000
_cell.angle_alpha   90.00
_cell.angle_beta   90.00
_cell.angle_gamma   90.00
#
_symmetry.space_group_name_H-M   'P 1'
#
loop_
_entity.id
_entity.type
_entity.pdbx_description
1 polymer ?
#
loop_
_entity_poly.entity_id
_entity_poly.type
_entity_poly.pdbx_seq_one_letter_code
_entity_poly.pdbx_strand_id
1 'polypeptide(L)'
;MSISRRNFMKGAMAAGVAGTAGSFAMNPAMAAVHDATGERQHDLFKQFKDNVILLPGKYSGSVSALDLSVPETLAWYNFGLAGIDMPIPHHIAAMPSADPYQGFDFYQTMQPPAAPYVNENSPEWRDRGAFKMFKMRYDGSGKQNKISIVNDVSETTGMALGVHVSIGVGPNANKYVAFADGQKDMVLITDISDNPKTVKAFRVDYDPVARQVNISHVFPDQSTGKFDYLDRKGMKTSHEAMLGEELMPADPTAVFVDAFTWHPELPLGAILIRRLGCCAIVDTNTWEVKAMLSTGKGAPDNFPLVKQQGYTWTYSVPSVLTPLHEAGFMTSGEYFLACNNVLQNNIAVYRSEDPDPMKWKKEAFVEGFGRKYLPLHMGNVPDSRWAFFTIWARKPHNGYICKVDPKTWKVVAKWDTGPDPHTCDCTVDGQFITTVYSGHQAGQSGMVVIHADTDEIVARLPNPGGMHDHVVVPESWEGLKSSRSTSV
;
A
#
# COMPACT_ATOMS: atom_id res chain seq x y z
N MET A 1 42.47 -37.63 55.79
CA MET A 1 42.94 -37.44 54.40
C MET A 1 43.04 -35.94 54.14
N SER A 2 44.25 -35.37 54.00
CA SER A 2 44.40 -33.96 53.66
C SER A 2 44.48 -33.81 52.13
N ILE A 3 43.58 -33.01 51.56
CA ILE A 3 43.64 -32.66 50.14
C ILE A 3 44.73 -31.59 50.00
N SER A 4 45.78 -31.88 49.24
CA SER A 4 46.86 -30.89 49.01
C SER A 4 46.32 -29.70 48.21
N ARG A 5 46.81 -28.48 48.52
CA ARG A 5 46.46 -27.24 47.77
C ARG A 5 46.67 -27.37 46.26
N ARG A 6 47.59 -28.22 45.81
CA ARG A 6 47.81 -28.53 44.38
C ARG A 6 46.65 -29.29 43.74
N ASN A 7 46.01 -30.20 44.47
CA ASN A 7 44.86 -30.96 43.97
C ASN A 7 43.60 -30.09 43.93
N PHE A 8 43.44 -29.16 44.88
CA PHE A 8 42.36 -28.17 44.84
C PHE A 8 42.50 -27.20 43.66
N MET A 9 43.71 -26.69 43.39
CA MET A 9 43.99 -25.79 42.25
C MET A 9 43.82 -26.49 40.89
N LYS A 10 44.21 -27.76 40.77
CA LYS A 10 43.96 -28.56 39.56
C LYS A 10 42.48 -28.86 39.35
N GLY A 11 41.72 -29.11 40.42
CA GLY A 11 40.27 -29.27 40.37
C GLY A 11 39.54 -27.97 40.02
N ALA A 12 40.00 -26.83 40.55
CA ALA A 12 39.44 -25.52 40.25
C ALA A 12 39.73 -25.04 38.82
N MET A 13 40.93 -25.33 38.28
CA MET A 13 41.20 -25.07 36.86
C MET A 13 40.46 -26.04 35.93
N ALA A 14 40.32 -27.32 36.29
CA ALA A 14 39.52 -28.27 35.51
C ALA A 14 38.02 -27.91 35.53
N ALA A 15 37.50 -27.42 36.66
CA ALA A 15 36.14 -26.89 36.77
C ALA A 15 35.97 -25.54 36.04
N GLY A 16 37.00 -24.69 36.02
CA GLY A 16 37.00 -23.43 35.26
C GLY A 16 37.06 -23.63 33.75
N VAL A 17 37.75 -24.67 33.28
CA VAL A 17 37.81 -25.07 31.87
C VAL A 17 36.57 -25.87 31.45
N ALA A 18 35.99 -26.69 32.35
CA ALA A 18 34.70 -27.34 32.10
C ALA A 18 33.52 -26.35 32.13
N GLY A 19 33.59 -25.31 32.98
CA GLY A 19 32.60 -24.22 33.03
C GLY A 19 32.66 -23.28 31.82
N THR A 20 33.81 -23.16 31.16
CA THR A 20 33.95 -22.40 29.91
C THR A 20 33.68 -23.24 28.66
N ALA A 21 33.90 -24.56 28.70
CA ALA A 21 33.51 -25.48 27.62
C ALA A 21 32.02 -25.90 27.67
N GLY A 22 31.35 -25.73 28.82
CA GLY A 22 29.91 -25.97 28.99
C GLY A 22 29.01 -24.83 28.51
N SER A 23 29.58 -23.70 28.08
CA SER A 23 28.87 -22.64 27.34
C SER A 23 28.77 -23.00 25.86
N PHE A 24 28.40 -24.24 25.54
CA PHE A 24 27.86 -24.59 24.23
C PHE A 24 26.62 -23.74 24.02
N ALA A 25 26.82 -22.60 23.37
CA ALA A 25 25.92 -21.89 22.46
C ALA A 25 24.44 -22.30 22.54
N MET A 26 23.82 -22.16 23.71
CA MET A 26 22.38 -21.97 23.78
C MET A 26 22.15 -20.55 23.28
N ASN A 27 22.04 -20.37 21.96
CA ASN A 27 21.41 -19.17 21.45
C ASN A 27 20.01 -19.12 22.09
N PRO A 28 19.67 -18.03 22.78
CA PRO A 28 18.71 -18.12 23.87
C PRO A 28 17.31 -18.27 23.27
N ALA A 29 16.50 -19.14 23.85
CA ALA A 29 15.05 -19.23 23.62
C ALA A 29 14.28 -17.95 24.04
N MET A 30 14.97 -16.79 24.05
CA MET A 30 14.55 -15.48 24.51
C MET A 30 14.86 -14.39 23.46
N ALA A 31 15.43 -14.74 22.30
CA ALA A 31 15.65 -13.79 21.21
C ALA A 31 14.32 -13.44 20.53
N ALA A 32 14.11 -12.17 20.23
CA ALA A 32 12.91 -11.67 19.55
C ALA A 32 12.90 -11.99 18.05
N VAL A 33 14.08 -12.25 17.48
CA VAL A 33 14.27 -12.71 16.10
C VAL A 33 14.89 -14.11 16.15
N HIS A 34 14.35 -15.02 15.37
CA HIS A 34 14.78 -16.42 15.33
C HIS A 34 16.12 -16.58 14.57
N ASP A 35 17.03 -17.38 15.11
CA ASP A 35 18.28 -17.76 14.43
C ASP A 35 18.09 -19.10 13.72
N ALA A 36 17.90 -19.02 12.41
CA ALA A 36 17.66 -20.19 11.58
C ALA A 36 18.93 -20.93 11.13
N THR A 37 20.15 -20.56 11.56
CA THR A 37 21.43 -21.11 11.03
C THR A 37 21.50 -22.65 11.00
N GLY A 38 20.80 -23.33 11.92
CA GLY A 38 20.73 -24.79 11.98
C GLY A 38 19.63 -25.47 11.15
N GLU A 39 18.79 -24.70 10.47
CA GLU A 39 17.63 -25.20 9.72
C GLU A 39 17.94 -25.52 8.26
N ARG A 40 17.25 -26.52 7.71
CA ARG A 40 17.43 -26.93 6.30
C ARG A 40 17.08 -25.83 5.30
N GLN A 41 16.15 -24.94 5.65
CA GLN A 41 15.64 -23.88 4.79
C GLN A 41 16.46 -22.57 4.89
N HIS A 42 17.38 -22.46 5.84
CA HIS A 42 18.15 -21.25 6.09
C HIS A 42 18.91 -20.76 4.86
N ASP A 43 19.56 -21.67 4.12
CA ASP A 43 20.33 -21.28 2.94
C ASP A 43 19.47 -20.65 1.84
N LEU A 44 18.18 -21.02 1.75
CA LEU A 44 17.24 -20.42 0.82
C LEU A 44 16.79 -19.03 1.28
N PHE A 45 16.50 -18.85 2.56
CA PHE A 45 15.88 -17.60 3.04
C PHE A 45 16.87 -16.53 3.52
N LYS A 46 18.11 -16.89 3.90
CA LYS A 46 19.12 -15.92 4.37
C LYS A 46 19.44 -14.81 3.35
N GLN A 47 19.14 -15.02 2.07
CA GLN A 47 19.30 -14.00 1.02
C GLN A 47 18.31 -12.83 1.15
N PHE A 48 17.21 -13.02 1.90
CA PHE A 48 16.18 -12.01 2.15
C PHE A 48 16.38 -11.26 3.47
N LYS A 49 17.57 -11.34 4.07
CA LYS A 49 17.89 -10.63 5.31
C LYS A 49 17.50 -9.15 5.20
N ASP A 50 17.03 -8.59 6.31
CA ASP A 50 16.60 -7.19 6.46
C ASP A 50 15.28 -6.84 5.75
N ASN A 51 14.60 -7.82 5.11
CA ASN A 51 13.28 -7.63 4.52
C ASN A 51 12.17 -8.09 5.49
N VAL A 52 11.64 -7.15 6.26
CA VAL A 52 10.40 -7.36 7.05
C VAL A 52 9.20 -6.95 6.22
N ILE A 53 8.16 -7.77 6.19
CA ILE A 53 6.95 -7.56 5.37
C ILE A 53 5.74 -7.35 6.27
N LEU A 54 4.96 -6.31 5.99
CA LEU A 54 3.66 -6.07 6.62
C LEU A 54 2.51 -6.58 5.76
N LEU A 55 1.57 -7.28 6.38
CA LEU A 55 0.48 -8.00 5.72
C LEU A 55 -0.86 -7.72 6.43
N PRO A 56 -1.68 -6.76 5.97
CA PRO A 56 -3.07 -6.61 6.41
C PRO A 56 -3.90 -7.78 5.90
N GLY A 57 -4.77 -8.32 6.76
CA GLY A 57 -5.48 -9.56 6.48
C GLY A 57 -6.91 -9.40 5.97
N LYS A 58 -7.38 -8.16 5.73
CA LYS A 58 -8.76 -7.87 5.29
C LYS A 58 -9.78 -8.60 6.16
N TYR A 59 -10.52 -9.58 5.64
CA TYR A 59 -11.54 -10.30 6.41
C TYR A 59 -10.98 -11.17 7.57
N SER A 60 -9.67 -11.41 7.65
CA SER A 60 -9.08 -12.09 8.83
C SER A 60 -9.08 -11.21 10.08
N GLY A 61 -9.25 -9.88 9.93
CA GLY A 61 -9.29 -8.95 11.06
C GLY A 61 -7.95 -8.73 11.76
N SER A 62 -6.83 -9.01 11.09
CA SER A 62 -5.48 -8.89 11.64
C SER A 62 -4.51 -8.15 10.72
N VAL A 63 -3.41 -7.68 11.28
CA VAL A 63 -2.20 -7.27 10.55
C VAL A 63 -1.00 -8.00 11.14
N SER A 64 -0.04 -8.42 10.30
CA SER A 64 1.17 -9.12 10.74
C SER A 64 2.43 -8.51 10.14
N ALA A 65 3.52 -8.55 10.91
CA ALA A 65 4.89 -8.36 10.45
C ALA A 65 5.58 -9.72 10.33
N LEU A 66 6.22 -9.98 9.19
CA LEU A 66 6.87 -11.25 8.85
C LEU A 66 8.32 -11.00 8.47
N ASP A 67 9.25 -11.78 9.01
CA ASP A 67 10.65 -11.76 8.58
C ASP A 67 10.81 -12.63 7.35
N LEU A 68 11.19 -12.08 6.19
CA LEU A 68 11.33 -12.90 4.98
C LEU A 68 12.56 -13.82 5.04
N SER A 69 13.56 -13.48 5.86
CA SER A 69 14.82 -14.23 5.97
C SER A 69 14.71 -15.50 6.82
N VAL A 70 13.69 -15.52 7.66
CA VAL A 70 13.26 -16.64 8.47
C VAL A 70 11.74 -16.57 8.45
N PRO A 71 11.06 -17.15 7.42
CA PRO A 71 9.68 -16.84 6.99
C PRO A 71 8.62 -17.14 8.07
N GLU A 72 8.66 -16.32 9.11
CA GLU A 72 7.95 -16.44 10.37
C GLU A 72 7.35 -15.08 10.73
N THR A 73 6.19 -15.12 11.36
CA THR A 73 5.54 -13.92 11.87
C THR A 73 6.30 -13.41 13.09
N LEU A 74 6.92 -12.23 12.97
CA LEU A 74 7.57 -11.53 14.07
C LEU A 74 6.56 -11.06 15.11
N ALA A 75 5.45 -10.46 14.66
CA ALA A 75 4.33 -10.04 15.50
C ALA A 75 3.05 -9.94 14.67
N TRP A 76 1.90 -10.05 15.33
CA TRP A 76 0.60 -9.78 14.72
C TRP A 76 -0.29 -9.03 15.70
N TYR A 77 -1.22 -8.26 15.15
CA TYR A 77 -2.25 -7.55 15.89
C TYR A 77 -3.61 -8.00 15.39
N ASN A 78 -4.47 -8.42 16.31
CA ASN A 78 -5.86 -8.75 16.00
C ASN A 78 -6.77 -7.68 16.54
N PHE A 79 -7.39 -6.96 15.62
CA PHE A 79 -8.24 -5.82 15.91
C PHE A 79 -9.51 -6.25 16.66
N GLY A 80 -10.02 -7.46 16.39
CA GLY A 80 -11.21 -7.99 17.06
C GLY A 80 -10.97 -8.30 18.54
N LEU A 81 -9.80 -8.88 18.87
CA LEU A 81 -9.39 -9.10 20.26
C LEU A 81 -9.12 -7.78 21.00
N ALA A 82 -8.81 -6.71 20.27
CA ALA A 82 -8.69 -5.35 20.79
C ALA A 82 -10.03 -4.60 20.92
N GLY A 83 -11.15 -5.26 20.64
CA GLY A 83 -12.49 -4.69 20.80
C GLY A 83 -13.00 -3.90 19.60
N ILE A 84 -12.31 -3.94 18.45
CA ILE A 84 -12.82 -3.34 17.21
C ILE A 84 -13.87 -4.26 16.61
N ASP A 85 -15.07 -3.74 16.39
CA ASP A 85 -16.17 -4.48 15.78
C ASP A 85 -15.91 -4.76 14.29
N MET A 86 -16.11 -6.00 13.85
CA MET A 86 -15.98 -6.47 12.45
C MET A 86 -14.81 -5.82 11.68
N PRO A 87 -13.56 -6.00 12.15
CA PRO A 87 -12.43 -5.27 11.61
C PRO A 87 -12.04 -5.78 10.22
N ILE A 88 -11.94 -4.89 9.24
CA ILE A 88 -11.39 -5.18 7.91
C ILE A 88 -10.19 -4.25 7.65
N PRO A 89 -8.98 -4.58 8.17
CA PRO A 89 -7.75 -3.87 7.82
C PRO A 89 -7.52 -3.95 6.31
N HIS A 90 -7.50 -2.80 5.65
CA HIS A 90 -7.48 -2.67 4.20
C HIS A 90 -6.08 -2.39 3.65
N HIS A 91 -5.66 -1.14 3.56
CA HIS A 91 -4.35 -0.75 3.00
C HIS A 91 -3.33 -0.37 4.08
N ILE A 92 -2.05 -0.52 3.75
CA ILE A 92 -0.94 -0.35 4.69
C ILE A 92 0.23 0.40 4.07
N ALA A 93 0.90 1.26 4.84
CA ALA A 93 2.16 1.89 4.45
C ALA A 93 3.14 1.94 5.63
N ALA A 94 4.41 1.59 5.41
CA ALA A 94 5.43 1.53 6.45
C ALA A 94 6.37 2.74 6.40
N MET A 95 6.66 3.32 7.57
CA MET A 95 7.72 4.32 7.69
C MET A 95 9.09 3.64 7.56
N PRO A 96 10.11 4.34 7.05
CA PRO A 96 11.44 3.76 6.95
C PRO A 96 12.05 3.40 8.30
N SER A 97 12.83 2.32 8.34
CA SER A 97 13.64 1.93 9.51
C SER A 97 14.97 1.33 9.10
N ALA A 98 16.06 1.89 9.60
CA ALA A 98 17.42 1.41 9.34
C ALA A 98 17.68 0.00 9.91
N ASP A 99 16.88 -0.43 10.89
CA ASP A 99 16.85 -1.80 11.40
C ASP A 99 15.38 -2.18 11.68
N PRO A 100 14.68 -2.75 10.68
CA PRO A 100 13.26 -3.04 10.82
C PRO A 100 12.97 -4.11 11.90
N TYR A 101 13.99 -4.85 12.36
CA TYR A 101 13.83 -5.80 13.46
C TYR A 101 13.72 -5.11 14.82
N GLN A 102 14.25 -3.89 14.99
CA GLN A 102 14.17 -3.15 16.25
C GLN A 102 12.86 -2.40 16.43
N GLY A 103 12.28 -1.91 15.33
CA GLY A 103 11.00 -1.22 15.36
C GLY A 103 10.78 -0.28 14.20
N PHE A 104 9.52 0.03 13.94
CA PHE A 104 9.08 1.02 12.95
C PHE A 104 7.61 1.41 13.18
N ASP A 105 7.25 2.58 12.68
CA ASP A 105 5.85 3.01 12.60
C ASP A 105 5.25 2.63 11.25
N PHE A 106 3.94 2.42 11.21
CA PHE A 106 3.21 2.19 9.98
C PHE A 106 1.77 2.70 10.10
N TYR A 107 1.08 2.80 8.97
CA TYR A 107 -0.29 3.29 8.89
C TYR A 107 -1.19 2.23 8.28
N GLN A 108 -2.41 2.12 8.80
CA GLN A 108 -3.40 1.13 8.38
C GLN A 108 -4.77 1.79 8.21
N THR A 109 -5.40 1.61 7.05
CA THR A 109 -6.82 1.94 6.87
C THR A 109 -7.71 0.74 7.17
N MET A 110 -8.97 0.99 7.50
CA MET A 110 -9.99 -0.04 7.67
C MET A 110 -11.27 0.34 6.97
N GLN A 111 -11.98 -0.68 6.49
CA GLN A 111 -13.32 -0.54 5.97
C GLN A 111 -14.32 -1.27 6.88
N PRO A 112 -15.58 -0.82 6.89
CA PRO A 112 -16.65 -1.65 7.42
C PRO A 112 -16.98 -2.80 6.42
N PRO A 113 -17.54 -3.92 6.91
CA PRO A 113 -18.15 -4.92 6.04
C PRO A 113 -19.23 -4.29 5.15
N ALA A 114 -19.14 -4.56 3.84
CA ALA A 114 -20.02 -3.99 2.85
C ALA A 114 -20.40 -5.00 1.73
N ALA A 115 -21.25 -4.56 0.80
CA ALA A 115 -21.63 -5.35 -0.38
C ALA A 115 -20.41 -5.64 -1.29
N PRO A 116 -20.44 -6.71 -2.11
CA PRO A 116 -21.51 -7.73 -2.19
C PRO A 116 -21.45 -8.75 -1.04
N TYR A 117 -20.30 -8.93 -0.39
CA TYR A 117 -20.05 -10.00 0.58
C TYR A 117 -21.09 -10.04 1.72
N VAL A 118 -21.45 -8.88 2.28
CA VAL A 118 -22.46 -8.78 3.34
C VAL A 118 -23.87 -9.14 2.84
N ASN A 119 -24.23 -8.71 1.63
CA ASN A 119 -25.59 -8.91 1.13
C ASN A 119 -25.88 -10.36 0.77
N GLU A 120 -24.88 -11.06 0.24
CA GLU A 120 -25.04 -12.42 -0.26
C GLU A 120 -24.76 -13.48 0.81
N ASN A 121 -23.81 -13.24 1.71
CA ASN A 121 -23.29 -14.30 2.59
C ASN A 121 -23.51 -14.04 4.08
N SER A 122 -23.63 -12.78 4.52
CA SER A 122 -23.65 -12.44 5.96
C SER A 122 -24.48 -11.18 6.25
N PRO A 123 -25.81 -11.22 6.02
CA PRO A 123 -26.69 -10.06 6.21
C PRO A 123 -26.69 -9.51 7.63
N GLU A 124 -26.31 -10.31 8.63
CA GLU A 124 -26.14 -9.93 10.03
C GLU A 124 -24.92 -9.02 10.28
N TRP A 125 -24.05 -8.83 9.27
CA TRP A 125 -22.92 -7.90 9.32
C TRP A 125 -23.25 -6.52 8.77
N ARG A 126 -24.49 -6.31 8.28
CA ARG A 126 -24.95 -4.98 7.86
C ARG A 126 -24.79 -3.98 8.99
N ASP A 127 -24.31 -2.79 8.63
CA ASP A 127 -24.11 -1.65 9.53
C ASP A 127 -23.14 -1.89 10.71
N ARG A 128 -22.42 -3.02 10.73
CA ARG A 128 -21.37 -3.32 11.71
C ARG A 128 -20.01 -2.80 11.27
N GLY A 129 -19.07 -2.73 12.21
CA GLY A 129 -17.73 -2.20 11.98
C GLY A 129 -17.72 -0.74 11.56
N ALA A 130 -16.52 -0.20 11.33
CA ALA A 130 -16.35 1.21 11.02
C ALA A 130 -15.15 1.46 10.10
N PHE A 131 -15.19 2.59 9.40
CA PHE A 131 -13.98 3.16 8.83
C PHE A 131 -13.04 3.61 9.94
N LYS A 132 -11.76 3.27 9.82
CA LYS A 132 -10.71 3.69 10.75
C LYS A 132 -9.41 3.96 10.00
N MET A 133 -8.59 4.83 10.57
CA MET A 133 -7.23 5.11 10.10
C MET A 133 -6.32 5.07 11.33
N PHE A 134 -5.37 4.16 11.37
CA PHE A 134 -4.47 4.00 12.50
C PHE A 134 -3.05 4.37 12.11
N LYS A 135 -2.37 5.05 13.05
CA LYS A 135 -0.92 4.95 13.18
C LYS A 135 -0.62 3.83 14.17
N MET A 136 0.25 2.91 13.79
CA MET A 136 0.64 1.74 14.57
C MET A 136 2.17 1.67 14.67
N ARG A 137 2.66 0.91 15.65
CA ARG A 137 4.09 0.69 15.89
C ARG A 137 4.35 -0.79 16.07
N TYR A 138 5.32 -1.30 15.31
CA TYR A 138 6.00 -2.55 15.62
C TYR A 138 7.17 -2.23 16.56
N ASP A 139 7.22 -2.90 17.70
CA ASP A 139 8.29 -2.82 18.69
C ASP A 139 8.95 -4.18 18.79
N GLY A 140 10.17 -4.28 18.25
CA GLY A 140 10.98 -5.50 18.26
C GLY A 140 12.14 -5.45 19.27
N SER A 141 12.19 -4.42 20.11
CA SER A 141 13.23 -4.25 21.13
C SER A 141 13.05 -5.14 22.37
N GLY A 142 11.91 -5.82 22.47
CA GLY A 142 11.53 -6.65 23.60
C GLY A 142 12.04 -8.10 23.52
N LYS A 143 11.71 -8.89 24.55
CA LYS A 143 11.88 -10.37 24.52
C LYS A 143 10.83 -11.06 23.64
N GLN A 144 9.73 -10.36 23.38
CA GLN A 144 8.67 -10.74 22.45
C GLN A 144 8.30 -9.46 21.70
N ASN A 145 8.26 -9.55 20.38
CA ASN A 145 7.85 -8.43 19.55
C ASN A 145 6.35 -8.19 19.72
N LYS A 146 5.92 -6.95 19.49
CA LYS A 146 4.50 -6.62 19.52
C LYS A 146 4.18 -5.53 18.51
N ILE A 147 2.92 -5.50 18.11
CA ILE A 147 2.33 -4.38 17.39
C ILE A 147 1.35 -3.68 18.34
N SER A 148 1.35 -2.35 18.34
CA SER A 148 0.43 -1.53 19.12
C SER A 148 -0.11 -0.35 18.32
N ILE A 149 -1.34 0.06 18.62
CA ILE A 149 -1.91 1.31 18.10
C ILE A 149 -1.22 2.49 18.80
N VAL A 150 -0.70 3.43 18.02
CA VAL A 150 -0.13 4.70 18.50
C VAL A 150 -1.22 5.77 18.55
N ASN A 151 -2.01 5.86 17.47
CA ASN A 151 -3.06 6.86 17.34
C ASN A 151 -4.19 6.37 16.43
N ASP A 152 -5.44 6.69 16.80
CA ASP A 152 -6.57 6.67 15.88
C ASP A 152 -6.65 8.03 15.17
N VAL A 153 -6.11 8.07 13.94
CA VAL A 153 -6.05 9.27 13.11
C VAL A 153 -7.46 9.73 12.76
N SER A 154 -8.39 8.78 12.62
CA SER A 154 -9.78 9.12 12.32
C SER A 154 -10.46 9.86 13.46
N GLU A 155 -10.31 9.39 14.71
CA GLU A 155 -10.84 10.08 15.89
C GLU A 155 -10.16 11.42 16.15
N THR A 156 -8.85 11.50 15.91
CA THR A 156 -8.06 12.72 16.08
C THR A 156 -8.53 13.81 15.13
N THR A 157 -8.71 13.48 13.84
CA THR A 157 -9.03 14.45 12.78
C THR A 157 -10.53 14.64 12.55
N GLY A 158 -11.38 13.69 12.94
CA GLY A 158 -12.81 13.68 12.63
C GLY A 158 -13.17 13.20 11.22
N MET A 159 -12.22 12.60 10.49
CA MET A 159 -12.42 12.05 9.15
C MET A 159 -11.93 10.61 9.12
N ALA A 160 -12.74 9.66 8.63
CA ALA A 160 -12.34 8.26 8.49
C ALA A 160 -12.34 7.84 7.02
N LEU A 161 -11.19 7.42 6.48
CA LEU A 161 -11.03 7.03 5.07
C LEU A 161 -10.52 5.59 5.00
N GLY A 162 -11.05 4.77 4.08
CA GLY A 162 -10.90 3.32 4.11
C GLY A 162 -10.13 2.69 2.97
N VAL A 163 -9.64 3.44 1.97
CA VAL A 163 -8.93 2.90 0.81
C VAL A 163 -7.42 3.11 1.02
N HIS A 164 -6.67 3.61 0.04
CA HIS A 164 -5.21 3.60 0.10
C HIS A 164 -4.66 4.57 1.15
N VAL A 165 -3.53 4.17 1.73
CA VAL A 165 -2.66 5.02 2.53
C VAL A 165 -1.27 5.05 1.89
N SER A 166 -0.64 6.22 1.84
CA SER A 166 0.69 6.40 1.24
C SER A 166 1.49 7.46 2.00
N ILE A 167 2.81 7.26 2.09
CA ILE A 167 3.69 8.16 2.84
C ILE A 167 4.43 9.08 1.88
N GLY A 168 4.59 10.36 2.22
CA GLY A 168 5.32 11.32 1.40
C GLY A 168 6.81 10.99 1.26
N VAL A 169 7.34 11.14 0.05
CA VAL A 169 8.77 10.98 -0.30
C VAL A 169 9.33 12.25 -0.94
N GLY A 170 10.63 12.26 -1.21
CA GLY A 170 11.29 13.37 -1.89
C GLY A 170 11.13 14.67 -1.11
N PRO A 171 10.62 15.75 -1.73
CA PRO A 171 10.33 17.00 -1.04
C PRO A 171 9.36 16.87 0.15
N ASN A 172 8.58 15.79 0.20
CA ASN A 172 7.59 15.48 1.23
C ASN A 172 8.04 14.42 2.24
N ALA A 173 9.28 13.91 2.11
CA ALA A 173 9.86 12.93 3.03
C ALA A 173 9.87 13.46 4.48
N ASN A 174 9.60 12.56 5.43
CA ASN A 174 9.55 12.85 6.86
C ASN A 174 8.53 13.94 7.27
N LYS A 175 7.53 14.19 6.44
CA LYS A 175 6.52 15.22 6.70
C LYS A 175 5.12 14.65 6.74
N TYR A 176 4.71 13.95 5.68
CA TYR A 176 3.30 13.72 5.41
C TYR A 176 2.93 12.27 5.17
N VAL A 177 1.67 11.96 5.46
CA VAL A 177 0.98 10.72 5.07
C VAL A 177 -0.38 11.11 4.51
N ALA A 178 -0.81 10.43 3.45
CA ALA A 178 -2.11 10.63 2.83
C ALA A 178 -2.99 9.38 2.98
N PHE A 179 -4.28 9.61 3.16
CA PHE A 179 -5.33 8.61 3.23
C PHE A 179 -6.40 8.96 2.20
N ALA A 180 -6.98 7.97 1.54
CA ALA A 180 -7.99 8.17 0.51
C ALA A 180 -9.22 7.27 0.72
N ASP A 181 -10.36 7.69 0.17
CA ASP A 181 -11.58 6.89 0.17
C ASP A 181 -12.48 7.18 -1.03
N GLY A 182 -12.88 6.12 -1.74
CA GLY A 182 -13.72 6.21 -2.93
C GLY A 182 -15.22 6.16 -2.65
N GLN A 183 -15.63 5.84 -1.42
CA GLN A 183 -17.03 5.91 -1.03
C GLN A 183 -17.41 7.35 -0.68
N LYS A 184 -16.47 8.11 -0.10
CA LYS A 184 -16.63 9.53 0.23
C LYS A 184 -16.06 10.47 -0.83
N ASP A 185 -15.23 9.95 -1.73
CA ASP A 185 -14.44 10.69 -2.72
C ASP A 185 -13.56 11.78 -2.08
N MET A 186 -12.74 11.36 -1.12
CA MET A 186 -11.92 12.28 -0.33
C MET A 186 -10.48 11.80 -0.19
N VAL A 187 -9.59 12.77 0.00
CA VAL A 187 -8.21 12.57 0.44
C VAL A 187 -7.97 13.40 1.69
N LEU A 188 -7.31 12.84 2.69
CA LEU A 188 -6.78 13.53 3.86
C LEU A 188 -5.26 13.39 3.89
N ILE A 189 -4.56 14.50 4.07
CA ILE A 189 -3.12 14.52 4.35
C ILE A 189 -2.91 15.05 5.76
N THR A 190 -2.14 14.31 6.55
CA THR A 190 -1.70 14.72 7.90
C THR A 190 -0.19 14.80 7.97
N ASP A 191 0.33 15.41 9.04
CA ASP A 191 1.72 15.16 9.43
C ASP A 191 1.88 13.72 9.97
N ILE A 192 3.13 13.27 10.07
CA ILE A 192 3.48 11.91 10.53
C ILE A 192 3.64 11.77 12.05
N SER A 193 3.29 12.79 12.83
CA SER A 193 3.50 12.78 14.27
C SER A 193 2.59 11.76 15.00
N ASP A 194 2.92 11.41 16.24
CA ASP A 194 2.08 10.50 17.06
C ASP A 194 0.73 11.13 17.43
N ASN A 195 0.59 12.45 17.31
CA ASN A 195 -0.68 13.17 17.43
C ASN A 195 -0.91 14.01 16.16
N PRO A 196 -1.36 13.37 15.07
CA PRO A 196 -1.27 13.92 13.73
C PRO A 196 -2.09 15.20 13.56
N LYS A 197 -1.51 16.18 12.88
CA LYS A 197 -2.23 17.41 12.49
C LYS A 197 -2.68 17.32 11.05
N THR A 198 -3.90 17.80 10.78
CA THR A 198 -4.41 17.99 9.42
C THR A 198 -3.53 19.00 8.67
N VAL A 199 -3.01 18.59 7.52
CA VAL A 199 -2.27 19.47 6.58
C VAL A 199 -3.22 19.93 5.48
N LYS A 200 -3.93 18.99 4.86
CA LYS A 200 -4.89 19.29 3.79
C LYS A 200 -5.93 18.19 3.67
N ALA A 201 -7.12 18.54 3.20
CA ALA A 201 -8.11 17.57 2.76
C ALA A 201 -8.75 18.03 1.44
N PHE A 202 -9.02 17.08 0.56
CA PHE A 202 -9.70 17.30 -0.72
C PHE A 202 -10.96 16.46 -0.78
N ARG A 203 -11.97 16.99 -1.46
CA ARG A 203 -13.16 16.25 -1.88
C ARG A 203 -13.34 16.41 -3.37
N VAL A 204 -13.73 15.31 -4.03
CA VAL A 204 -13.99 15.27 -5.46
C VAL A 204 -15.46 14.95 -5.70
N ASP A 205 -16.14 15.78 -6.49
CA ASP A 205 -17.54 15.58 -6.87
C ASP A 205 -17.69 15.72 -8.38
N TYR A 206 -18.55 14.91 -8.98
CA TYR A 206 -18.89 15.00 -10.40
C TYR A 206 -20.29 15.56 -10.60
N ASP A 207 -20.41 16.54 -11.49
CA ASP A 207 -21.67 17.01 -12.04
C ASP A 207 -21.91 16.28 -13.37
N PRO A 208 -22.83 15.28 -13.41
CA PRO A 208 -23.11 14.52 -14.62
C PRO A 208 -23.84 15.32 -15.70
N VAL A 209 -24.53 16.40 -15.32
CA VAL A 209 -25.29 17.24 -16.27
C VAL A 209 -24.34 18.20 -16.97
N ALA A 210 -23.50 18.91 -16.21
CA ALA A 210 -22.48 19.79 -16.76
C ALA A 210 -21.26 19.04 -17.31
N ARG A 211 -21.11 17.76 -16.96
CA ARG A 211 -19.93 16.91 -17.24
C ARG A 211 -18.66 17.55 -16.70
N GLN A 212 -18.71 17.91 -15.42
CA GLN A 212 -17.66 18.65 -14.74
C GLN A 212 -17.22 17.95 -13.46
N VAL A 213 -15.91 17.92 -13.22
CA VAL A 213 -15.33 17.45 -11.96
C VAL A 213 -14.95 18.66 -11.13
N ASN A 214 -15.40 18.67 -9.89
CA ASN A 214 -15.03 19.68 -8.90
C ASN A 214 -14.09 19.04 -7.88
N ILE A 215 -12.91 19.62 -7.71
CA ILE A 215 -11.98 19.28 -6.63
C ILE A 215 -11.96 20.45 -5.68
N SER A 216 -12.33 20.23 -4.43
CA SER A 216 -12.47 21.28 -3.43
C SER A 216 -11.59 20.99 -2.22
N HIS A 217 -10.94 22.02 -1.65
CA HIS A 217 -10.41 21.89 -0.29
C HIS A 217 -11.56 21.75 0.69
N VAL A 218 -11.38 20.85 1.67
CA VAL A 218 -12.30 20.66 2.78
C VAL A 218 -11.64 21.17 4.05
N PHE A 219 -12.39 21.94 4.83
CA PHE A 219 -11.91 22.52 6.08
C PHE A 219 -12.57 21.83 7.28
N PRO A 220 -11.82 21.60 8.38
CA PRO A 220 -12.43 21.16 9.62
C PRO A 220 -13.35 22.27 10.15
N ASP A 221 -14.28 21.88 11.01
CA ASP A 221 -15.09 22.83 11.77
C ASP A 221 -14.18 23.70 12.65
N GLN A 222 -14.39 25.03 12.60
CA GLN A 222 -13.52 25.99 13.29
C GLN A 222 -13.60 25.90 14.81
N SER A 223 -14.73 25.45 15.36
CA SER A 223 -14.94 25.39 16.80
C SER A 223 -14.31 24.16 17.44
N THR A 224 -14.30 23.04 16.72
CA THR A 224 -13.78 21.75 17.19
C THR A 224 -12.38 21.43 16.66
N GLY A 225 -11.98 22.06 15.55
CA GLY A 225 -10.75 21.70 14.81
C GLY A 225 -10.84 20.34 14.12
N LYS A 226 -12.02 19.71 14.07
CA LYS A 226 -12.26 18.38 13.51
C LYS A 226 -13.18 18.44 12.31
N PHE A 227 -13.01 17.49 11.41
CA PHE A 227 -13.98 17.20 10.37
C PHE A 227 -15.20 16.48 10.95
N ASP A 228 -16.27 16.42 10.15
CA ASP A 228 -17.52 15.73 10.49
C ASP A 228 -17.80 14.62 9.46
N TYR A 229 -16.80 13.74 9.28
CA TYR A 229 -16.76 12.66 8.30
C TYR A 229 -16.29 11.34 8.93
N LEU A 230 -16.61 11.12 10.20
CA LEU A 230 -16.37 9.85 10.88
C LEU A 230 -17.27 8.73 10.34
N ASP A 231 -16.76 7.50 10.44
CA ASP A 231 -17.44 6.27 10.03
C ASP A 231 -18.11 6.38 8.64
N ARG A 232 -19.42 6.18 8.51
CA ARG A 232 -20.13 6.17 7.22
C ARG A 232 -20.54 7.56 6.72
N LYS A 233 -20.30 8.62 7.49
CA LYS A 233 -20.73 9.96 7.13
C LYS A 233 -19.97 10.47 5.91
N GLY A 234 -20.72 10.95 4.91
CA GLY A 234 -20.18 11.46 3.64
C GLY A 234 -20.14 10.44 2.50
N MET A 235 -20.51 9.18 2.76
CA MET A 235 -20.55 8.15 1.71
C MET A 235 -21.60 8.48 0.64
N LYS A 236 -21.19 8.32 -0.62
CA LYS A 236 -22.03 8.38 -1.83
C LYS A 236 -22.43 6.98 -2.31
N THR A 237 -21.62 5.97 -2.01
CA THR A 237 -21.89 4.56 -2.30
C THR A 237 -21.86 3.72 -1.03
N SER A 238 -22.50 2.55 -1.04
CA SER A 238 -22.58 1.66 0.13
C SER A 238 -21.36 0.76 0.33
N HIS A 239 -20.49 0.69 -0.68
CA HIS A 239 -19.26 -0.08 -0.69
C HIS A 239 -18.27 0.59 -1.64
N GLU A 240 -16.98 0.29 -1.45
CA GLU A 240 -15.95 0.61 -2.41
C GLU A 240 -16.25 -0.13 -3.72
N ALA A 241 -16.14 0.58 -4.85
CA ALA A 241 -16.33 -0.04 -6.16
C ALA A 241 -15.30 -1.17 -6.35
N MET A 242 -15.76 -2.38 -6.66
CA MET A 242 -14.90 -3.46 -7.12
C MET A 242 -14.47 -3.23 -8.57
N LEU A 243 -13.42 -3.90 -9.04
CA LEU A 243 -13.00 -3.80 -10.44
C LEU A 243 -14.14 -4.20 -11.40
N GLY A 244 -14.50 -3.28 -12.30
CA GLY A 244 -15.62 -3.41 -13.22
C GLY A 244 -16.89 -2.67 -12.77
N GLU A 245 -17.02 -2.35 -11.48
CA GLU A 245 -18.17 -1.64 -10.94
C GLU A 245 -18.16 -0.14 -11.24
N GLU A 246 -17.07 0.37 -11.82
CA GLU A 246 -17.01 1.74 -12.34
C GLU A 246 -18.08 2.00 -13.43
N LEU A 247 -18.53 0.93 -14.10
CA LEU A 247 -19.60 0.98 -15.11
C LEU A 247 -21.00 0.70 -14.53
N MET A 248 -21.09 0.32 -13.26
CA MET A 248 -22.37 -0.06 -12.64
C MET A 248 -23.14 1.18 -12.16
N PRO A 249 -24.47 1.09 -12.03
CA PRO A 249 -25.25 2.16 -11.43
C PRO A 249 -24.77 2.45 -10.00
N ALA A 250 -24.42 3.70 -9.76
CA ALA A 250 -24.02 4.25 -8.47
C ALA A 250 -24.57 5.68 -8.36
N ASP A 251 -24.40 6.33 -7.20
CA ASP A 251 -24.63 7.76 -7.10
C ASP A 251 -23.92 8.48 -8.27
N PRO A 252 -24.64 9.30 -9.05
CA PRO A 252 -24.08 9.86 -10.28
C PRO A 252 -23.02 10.94 -10.02
N THR A 253 -22.83 11.37 -8.77
CA THR A 253 -21.79 12.29 -8.33
C THR A 253 -20.53 11.59 -7.80
N ALA A 254 -20.59 10.26 -7.64
CA ALA A 254 -19.47 9.44 -7.16
C ALA A 254 -18.41 9.28 -8.26
N VAL A 255 -17.15 9.45 -7.88
CA VAL A 255 -16.00 9.39 -8.79
C VAL A 255 -14.98 8.30 -8.45
N PHE A 256 -15.11 7.71 -7.27
CA PHE A 256 -14.27 6.64 -6.74
C PHE A 256 -12.81 7.08 -6.62
N VAL A 257 -12.55 8.05 -5.74
CA VAL A 257 -11.18 8.43 -5.35
C VAL A 257 -10.45 7.25 -4.73
N ASP A 258 -9.29 6.90 -5.27
CA ASP A 258 -8.61 5.67 -4.87
C ASP A 258 -7.44 5.91 -3.91
N ALA A 259 -6.58 6.85 -4.28
CA ALA A 259 -5.34 7.13 -3.59
C ALA A 259 -4.85 8.57 -3.80
N PHE A 260 -3.83 8.91 -3.02
CA PHE A 260 -2.92 10.01 -3.30
C PHE A 260 -1.51 9.44 -3.47
N THR A 261 -0.87 9.57 -4.63
CA THR A 261 0.52 9.14 -4.83
C THR A 261 1.48 10.32 -4.88
N TRP A 262 2.72 10.12 -4.43
CA TRP A 262 3.71 11.17 -4.27
C TRP A 262 4.77 11.11 -5.37
N HIS A 263 5.08 12.25 -5.99
CA HIS A 263 6.19 12.31 -6.93
C HIS A 263 7.52 12.19 -6.16
N PRO A 264 8.49 11.36 -6.61
CA PRO A 264 9.72 11.12 -5.86
C PRO A 264 10.70 12.30 -5.83
N GLU A 265 10.72 13.15 -6.87
CA GLU A 265 11.66 14.28 -6.98
C GLU A 265 11.01 15.68 -6.94
N LEU A 266 9.78 15.83 -7.44
CA LEU A 266 9.07 17.09 -7.53
C LEU A 266 8.07 17.26 -6.37
N PRO A 267 7.72 18.49 -5.98
CA PRO A 267 6.71 18.75 -4.95
C PRO A 267 5.30 18.57 -5.53
N LEU A 268 5.03 17.40 -6.09
CA LEU A 268 3.78 17.05 -6.75
C LEU A 268 3.22 15.77 -6.12
N GLY A 269 1.90 15.63 -6.17
CA GLY A 269 1.22 14.37 -5.92
C GLY A 269 -0.02 14.23 -6.81
N ALA A 270 -0.58 13.04 -6.89
CA ALA A 270 -1.70 12.72 -7.77
C ALA A 270 -2.88 12.16 -6.98
N ILE A 271 -4.06 12.77 -7.11
CA ILE A 271 -5.33 12.18 -6.66
C ILE A 271 -5.86 11.30 -7.79
N LEU A 272 -6.03 10.00 -7.52
CA LEU A 272 -6.54 9.04 -8.49
C LEU A 272 -8.07 9.05 -8.50
N ILE A 273 -8.68 9.24 -9.67
CA ILE A 273 -10.14 9.32 -9.84
C ILE A 273 -10.59 8.23 -10.82
N ARG A 274 -11.06 7.11 -10.27
CA ARG A 274 -11.25 5.87 -11.03
C ARG A 274 -12.32 5.97 -12.09
N ARG A 275 -13.53 6.36 -11.68
CA ARG A 275 -14.73 6.31 -12.54
C ARG A 275 -14.58 7.17 -13.79
N LEU A 276 -13.79 8.22 -13.71
CA LEU A 276 -13.62 9.21 -14.77
C LEU A 276 -12.33 9.01 -15.57
N GLY A 277 -11.47 8.04 -15.20
CA GLY A 277 -10.22 7.77 -15.91
C GLY A 277 -9.29 8.98 -15.91
N CYS A 278 -9.14 9.63 -14.76
CA CYS A 278 -8.31 10.82 -14.63
C CYS A 278 -7.56 10.93 -13.30
N CYS A 279 -6.47 11.68 -13.31
CA CYS A 279 -5.67 11.96 -12.11
C CYS A 279 -5.47 13.46 -11.95
N ALA A 280 -5.76 13.99 -10.77
CA ALA A 280 -5.53 15.40 -10.47
C ALA A 280 -4.14 15.59 -9.88
N ILE A 281 -3.29 16.39 -10.54
CA ILE A 281 -1.94 16.68 -10.05
C ILE A 281 -1.97 17.90 -9.14
N VAL A 282 -1.48 17.74 -7.93
CA VAL A 282 -1.49 18.72 -6.85
C VAL A 282 -0.06 19.14 -6.53
N ASP A 283 0.20 20.44 -6.47
CA ASP A 283 1.45 20.99 -5.94
C ASP A 283 1.44 20.90 -4.41
N THR A 284 2.39 20.19 -3.80
CA THR A 284 2.41 19.95 -2.36
C THR A 284 2.99 21.10 -1.54
N ASN A 285 3.59 22.11 -2.18
CA ASN A 285 3.99 23.35 -1.49
C ASN A 285 2.78 24.28 -1.27
N THR A 286 1.89 24.34 -2.26
CA THR A 286 0.76 25.29 -2.29
C THR A 286 -0.60 24.63 -2.05
N TRP A 287 -0.67 23.31 -2.23
CA TRP A 287 -1.88 22.49 -2.28
C TRP A 287 -2.88 22.88 -3.38
N GLU A 288 -2.40 23.54 -4.44
CA GLU A 288 -3.20 23.86 -5.62
C GLU A 288 -3.24 22.69 -6.61
N VAL A 289 -4.39 22.48 -7.24
CA VAL A 289 -4.51 21.52 -8.35
C VAL A 289 -3.99 22.18 -9.63
N LYS A 290 -2.89 21.64 -10.18
CA LYS A 290 -2.19 22.19 -11.34
C LYS A 290 -2.67 21.62 -12.68
N ALA A 291 -3.09 20.35 -12.70
CA ALA A 291 -3.58 19.68 -13.90
C ALA A 291 -4.58 18.56 -13.57
N MET A 292 -5.38 18.18 -14.56
CA MET A 292 -6.20 16.96 -14.53
C MET A 292 -5.81 16.09 -15.73
N LEU A 293 -4.99 15.07 -15.51
CA LEU A 293 -4.56 14.15 -16.55
C LEU A 293 -5.72 13.23 -16.96
N SER A 294 -5.84 12.89 -18.24
CA SER A 294 -6.83 11.89 -18.71
C SER A 294 -6.16 10.69 -19.34
N THR A 295 -6.42 9.50 -18.80
CA THR A 295 -5.52 8.34 -18.98
C THR A 295 -5.86 7.48 -20.19
N GLY A 296 -7.10 7.53 -20.67
CA GLY A 296 -7.56 6.69 -21.78
C GLY A 296 -6.79 6.92 -23.10
N LYS A 297 -6.57 5.84 -23.85
CA LYS A 297 -6.03 5.89 -25.21
C LYS A 297 -7.03 6.56 -26.14
N GLY A 298 -6.59 7.62 -26.82
CA GLY A 298 -7.44 8.49 -27.64
C GLY A 298 -8.07 9.67 -26.89
N ALA A 299 -7.94 9.76 -25.57
CA ALA A 299 -8.32 10.95 -24.80
C ALA A 299 -7.22 12.03 -24.89
N PRO A 300 -7.50 13.32 -24.63
CA PRO A 300 -6.45 14.34 -24.53
C PRO A 300 -5.43 14.02 -23.42
N ASP A 301 -4.27 14.65 -23.37
CA ASP A 301 -3.33 14.42 -22.26
C ASP A 301 -3.90 14.90 -20.92
N ASN A 302 -4.56 16.05 -20.96
CA ASN A 302 -5.23 16.68 -19.83
C ASN A 302 -6.64 17.16 -20.19
N PHE A 303 -7.50 17.21 -19.18
CA PHE A 303 -8.80 17.87 -19.24
C PHE A 303 -8.65 19.35 -18.91
N PRO A 304 -9.37 20.26 -19.61
CA PRO A 304 -9.22 21.68 -19.40
C PRO A 304 -9.86 22.14 -18.09
N LEU A 305 -9.17 23.04 -17.38
CA LEU A 305 -9.74 23.80 -16.27
C LEU A 305 -10.78 24.77 -16.83
N VAL A 306 -12.02 24.68 -16.35
CA VAL A 306 -13.12 25.58 -16.72
C VAL A 306 -13.08 26.83 -15.85
N LYS A 307 -12.87 26.65 -14.55
CA LYS A 307 -12.78 27.74 -13.58
C LYS A 307 -12.09 27.29 -12.30
N GLN A 308 -11.48 28.24 -11.61
CA GLN A 308 -11.12 28.13 -10.21
C GLN A 308 -11.89 29.20 -9.44
N GLN A 309 -12.60 28.80 -8.40
CA GLN A 309 -13.35 29.71 -7.53
C GLN A 309 -13.04 29.41 -6.08
N GLY A 310 -12.34 30.34 -5.41
CA GLY A 310 -11.85 30.11 -4.05
C GLY A 310 -10.95 28.86 -4.00
N TYR A 311 -11.40 27.87 -3.24
CA TYR A 311 -10.68 26.61 -3.02
C TYR A 311 -11.21 25.43 -3.85
N THR A 312 -11.98 25.73 -4.91
CA THR A 312 -12.53 24.72 -5.83
C THR A 312 -11.99 24.91 -7.24
N TRP A 313 -11.46 23.83 -7.81
CA TRP A 313 -11.07 23.72 -9.21
C TRP A 313 -12.11 22.89 -9.97
N THR A 314 -12.62 23.42 -11.07
CA THR A 314 -13.62 22.76 -11.91
C THR A 314 -13.03 22.42 -13.27
N TYR A 315 -13.02 21.14 -13.64
CA TYR A 315 -12.52 20.63 -14.91
C TYR A 315 -13.65 20.08 -15.79
N SER A 316 -13.55 20.22 -17.11
CA SER A 316 -14.51 19.62 -18.04
C SER A 316 -14.07 18.22 -18.44
N VAL A 317 -14.95 17.23 -18.22
CA VAL A 317 -14.75 15.82 -18.58
C VAL A 317 -15.87 15.40 -19.52
N PRO A 318 -15.82 15.80 -20.80
CA PRO A 318 -16.95 15.66 -21.72
C PRO A 318 -17.27 14.20 -22.08
N SER A 319 -16.28 13.31 -21.98
CA SER A 319 -16.41 11.88 -22.25
C SER A 319 -15.36 11.10 -21.47
N VAL A 320 -15.79 9.99 -20.85
CA VAL A 320 -14.91 9.01 -20.21
C VAL A 320 -14.73 7.85 -21.18
N LEU A 321 -13.52 7.63 -21.67
CA LEU A 321 -13.24 6.52 -22.59
C LEU A 321 -13.08 5.19 -21.87
N THR A 322 -12.52 5.24 -20.66
CA THR A 322 -12.27 4.09 -19.80
C THR A 322 -12.04 4.59 -18.37
N PRO A 323 -12.53 3.85 -17.36
CA PRO A 323 -12.09 4.05 -15.98
C PRO A 323 -10.60 3.73 -15.82
N LEU A 324 -10.02 4.24 -14.74
CA LEU A 324 -8.71 3.83 -14.23
C LEU A 324 -8.85 3.17 -12.86
N HIS A 325 -7.78 2.54 -12.38
CA HIS A 325 -7.66 2.07 -10.99
C HIS A 325 -6.40 2.64 -10.36
N GLU A 326 -5.27 1.97 -10.57
CA GLU A 326 -3.96 2.36 -10.08
C GLU A 326 -3.32 3.46 -10.92
N ALA A 327 -2.58 4.34 -10.27
CA ALA A 327 -1.66 5.25 -10.93
C ALA A 327 -0.57 5.72 -9.98
N GLY A 328 0.65 5.83 -10.48
CA GLY A 328 1.81 6.18 -9.68
C GLY A 328 3.00 6.61 -10.50
N PHE A 329 4.08 6.92 -9.81
CA PHE A 329 5.34 7.33 -10.41
C PHE A 329 6.33 6.16 -10.40
N MET A 330 7.16 6.06 -11.44
CA MET A 330 8.41 5.30 -11.33
C MET A 330 9.28 5.89 -10.23
N THR A 331 10.12 5.08 -9.59
CA THR A 331 11.04 5.55 -8.53
C THR A 331 11.95 6.69 -8.99
N SER A 332 12.32 6.75 -10.27
CA SER A 332 13.11 7.84 -10.86
C SER A 332 12.34 9.17 -10.99
N GLY A 333 11.01 9.14 -10.95
CA GLY A 333 10.15 10.29 -11.26
C GLY A 333 10.06 10.64 -12.74
N GLU A 334 10.77 9.92 -13.62
CA GLU A 334 10.75 10.19 -15.06
C GLU A 334 9.37 9.95 -15.67
N TYR A 335 8.65 8.96 -15.14
CA TYR A 335 7.37 8.53 -15.68
C TYR A 335 6.27 8.47 -14.62
N PHE A 336 5.07 8.87 -15.04
CA PHE A 336 3.81 8.61 -14.36
C PHE A 336 3.01 7.58 -15.17
N LEU A 337 2.54 6.54 -14.49
CA LEU A 337 1.84 5.41 -15.08
C LEU A 337 0.43 5.31 -14.52
N ALA A 338 -0.53 4.95 -15.37
CA ALA A 338 -1.93 4.78 -14.95
C ALA A 338 -2.58 3.56 -15.61
N CYS A 339 -3.09 2.66 -14.77
CA CYS A 339 -3.80 1.44 -15.16
C CYS A 339 -5.23 1.76 -15.59
N ASN A 340 -5.47 1.80 -16.90
CA ASN A 340 -6.82 1.84 -17.44
C ASN A 340 -7.46 0.45 -17.32
N ASN A 341 -8.73 0.39 -16.96
CA ASN A 341 -9.46 -0.86 -16.77
C ASN A 341 -10.82 -0.89 -17.47
N VAL A 342 -11.34 -2.11 -17.64
CA VAL A 342 -12.71 -2.45 -18.08
C VAL A 342 -12.95 -2.21 -19.57
N LEU A 343 -12.96 -0.95 -20.01
CA LEU A 343 -13.20 -0.60 -21.42
C LEU A 343 -11.91 -0.62 -22.24
N GLN A 344 -10.81 -0.23 -21.63
CA GLN A 344 -9.46 -0.41 -22.14
C GLN A 344 -8.60 -0.99 -21.03
N ASN A 345 -8.00 -2.16 -21.26
CA ASN A 345 -7.03 -2.74 -20.33
C ASN A 345 -5.64 -2.48 -20.89
N ASN A 346 -5.02 -1.40 -20.42
CA ASN A 346 -3.67 -0.97 -20.76
C ASN A 346 -3.11 -0.09 -19.63
N ILE A 347 -1.83 0.23 -19.70
CA ILE A 347 -1.19 1.15 -18.75
C ILE A 347 -0.72 2.36 -19.56
N ALA A 348 -1.30 3.52 -19.31
CA ALA A 348 -0.87 4.77 -19.92
C ALA A 348 0.46 5.22 -19.31
N VAL A 349 1.36 5.74 -20.14
CA VAL A 349 2.68 6.22 -19.72
C VAL A 349 2.83 7.68 -20.08
N TYR A 350 3.13 8.51 -19.09
CA TYR A 350 3.44 9.92 -19.23
C TYR A 350 4.89 10.19 -18.86
N ARG A 351 5.54 11.14 -19.55
CA ARG A 351 6.71 11.82 -18.95
C ARG A 351 6.26 12.79 -17.87
N SER A 352 6.88 12.71 -16.70
CA SER A 352 6.52 13.50 -15.52
C SER A 352 7.61 14.42 -14.98
N GLU A 353 8.72 14.58 -15.70
CA GLU A 353 9.88 15.37 -15.23
C GLU A 353 9.65 16.89 -15.23
N ASP A 354 8.74 17.41 -16.05
CA ASP A 354 8.49 18.85 -16.09
C ASP A 354 7.71 19.30 -14.84
N PRO A 355 8.17 20.31 -14.07
CA PRO A 355 7.43 20.81 -12.92
C PRO A 355 6.03 21.35 -13.23
N ASP A 356 5.75 21.68 -14.49
CA ASP A 356 4.41 22.02 -14.98
C ASP A 356 3.71 20.78 -15.57
N PRO A 357 2.79 20.14 -14.82
CA PRO A 357 2.10 18.93 -15.28
C PRO A 357 1.17 19.15 -16.47
N MET A 358 0.87 20.40 -16.86
CA MET A 358 0.13 20.68 -18.09
C MET A 358 0.92 20.31 -19.37
N LYS A 359 2.25 20.20 -19.25
CA LYS A 359 3.12 19.79 -20.36
C LYS A 359 3.35 18.29 -20.44
N TRP A 360 2.91 17.52 -19.44
CA TRP A 360 3.05 16.07 -19.47
C TRP A 360 2.24 15.49 -20.62
N LYS A 361 2.84 14.54 -21.35
CA LYS A 361 2.27 13.93 -22.54
C LYS A 361 2.26 12.42 -22.41
N LYS A 362 1.18 11.79 -22.89
CA LYS A 362 1.16 10.34 -23.08
C LYS A 362 2.14 9.99 -24.19
N GLU A 363 3.15 9.20 -23.89
CA GLU A 363 4.15 8.76 -24.88
C GLU A 363 3.98 7.29 -25.28
N ALA A 364 3.39 6.47 -24.42
CA ALA A 364 3.20 5.04 -24.68
C ALA A 364 1.99 4.46 -23.95
N PHE A 365 1.64 3.23 -24.35
CA PHE A 365 0.70 2.37 -23.64
C PHE A 365 1.27 0.96 -23.56
N VAL A 366 1.32 0.39 -22.35
CA VAL A 366 1.58 -1.04 -22.19
C VAL A 366 0.29 -1.79 -22.49
N GLU A 367 0.29 -2.66 -23.49
CA GLU A 367 -0.91 -3.33 -24.02
C GLU A 367 -0.75 -4.87 -23.98
N GLY A 368 -1.82 -5.59 -24.38
CA GLY A 368 -1.81 -7.05 -24.49
C GLY A 368 -2.50 -7.80 -23.35
N PHE A 369 -3.35 -7.11 -22.57
CA PHE A 369 -4.12 -7.71 -21.47
C PHE A 369 -5.48 -8.28 -21.92
N GLY A 370 -5.95 -7.91 -23.13
CA GLY A 370 -7.25 -8.35 -23.64
C GLY A 370 -8.41 -7.81 -22.80
N ARG A 371 -9.58 -8.50 -22.80
CA ARG A 371 -10.79 -8.04 -22.08
C ARG A 371 -10.94 -8.63 -20.67
N LYS A 372 -10.09 -9.61 -20.34
CA LYS A 372 -10.24 -10.48 -19.17
C LYS A 372 -9.37 -10.03 -18.00
N TYR A 373 -8.17 -9.57 -18.32
CA TYR A 373 -7.11 -9.28 -17.38
C TYR A 373 -7.03 -7.77 -17.17
N LEU A 374 -7.10 -7.33 -15.92
CA LEU A 374 -7.17 -5.94 -15.50
C LEU A 374 -5.87 -5.60 -14.77
N PRO A 375 -5.01 -4.71 -15.33
CA PRO A 375 -3.88 -4.18 -14.59
C PRO A 375 -4.37 -3.54 -13.29
N LEU A 376 -3.84 -4.00 -12.16
CA LEU A 376 -4.29 -3.61 -10.83
C LEU A 376 -3.18 -2.84 -10.13
N HIS A 377 -2.23 -3.45 -9.42
CA HIS A 377 -1.23 -2.68 -8.64
C HIS A 377 0.09 -2.50 -9.37
N MET A 378 0.87 -1.50 -8.94
CA MET A 378 2.19 -1.18 -9.47
C MET A 378 3.28 -1.32 -8.40
N GLY A 379 4.38 -1.99 -8.74
CA GLY A 379 5.58 -2.12 -7.93
C GLY A 379 6.82 -1.69 -8.71
N ASN A 380 7.73 -0.98 -8.05
CA ASN A 380 8.95 -0.47 -8.65
C ASN A 380 10.18 -1.13 -8.03
N VAL A 381 11.23 -1.32 -8.83
CA VAL A 381 12.57 -1.56 -8.28
C VAL A 381 13.27 -0.22 -8.00
N PRO A 382 14.13 -0.12 -6.98
CA PRO A 382 14.74 1.15 -6.56
C PRO A 382 15.46 1.94 -7.66
N ASP A 383 16.09 1.26 -8.61
CA ASP A 383 16.82 1.87 -9.73
C ASP A 383 15.95 2.09 -10.98
N SER A 384 14.65 1.83 -10.90
CA SER A 384 13.69 1.96 -12.01
C SER A 384 14.02 1.15 -13.25
N ARG A 385 14.88 0.11 -13.16
CA ARG A 385 15.21 -0.72 -14.34
C ARG A 385 14.02 -1.52 -14.84
N TRP A 386 13.06 -1.82 -13.96
CA TRP A 386 11.82 -2.54 -14.26
C TRP A 386 10.61 -1.88 -13.57
N ALA A 387 9.45 -2.04 -14.19
CA ALA A 387 8.16 -1.82 -13.52
C ALA A 387 7.41 -3.15 -13.45
N PHE A 388 6.74 -3.41 -12.33
CA PHE A 388 5.94 -4.61 -12.13
C PHE A 388 4.49 -4.23 -11.96
N PHE A 389 3.60 -5.05 -12.53
CA PHE A 389 2.18 -4.88 -12.39
C PHE A 389 1.50 -6.19 -12.05
N THR A 390 0.67 -6.19 -11.02
CA THR A 390 -0.27 -7.28 -10.82
C THR A 390 -1.45 -7.11 -11.75
N ILE A 391 -1.90 -8.24 -12.30
CA ILE A 391 -2.92 -8.30 -13.32
C ILE A 391 -4.02 -9.21 -12.78
N TRP A 392 -5.10 -8.57 -12.33
CA TRP A 392 -6.24 -9.23 -11.73
C TRP A 392 -7.15 -9.86 -12.79
N ALA A 393 -7.84 -10.93 -12.41
CA ALA A 393 -8.90 -11.52 -13.21
C ALA A 393 -10.04 -12.01 -12.32
N ARG A 394 -11.26 -11.96 -12.84
CA ARG A 394 -12.45 -12.45 -12.14
C ARG A 394 -12.42 -13.99 -12.06
N LYS A 395 -12.87 -14.53 -10.92
CA LYS A 395 -13.17 -15.97 -10.75
C LYS A 395 -13.93 -16.52 -11.97
N PRO A 396 -13.58 -17.71 -12.50
CA PRO A 396 -12.66 -18.72 -11.95
C PRO A 396 -11.20 -18.57 -12.39
N HIS A 397 -10.80 -17.40 -12.90
CA HIS A 397 -9.48 -17.24 -13.49
C HIS A 397 -8.47 -16.76 -12.46
N ASN A 398 -7.26 -17.33 -12.49
CA ASN A 398 -6.11 -16.76 -11.80
C ASN A 398 -5.66 -15.48 -12.49
N GLY A 399 -5.09 -14.58 -11.70
CA GLY A 399 -4.31 -13.46 -12.19
C GLY A 399 -2.82 -13.80 -12.24
N TYR A 400 -2.01 -12.81 -12.57
CA TYR A 400 -0.56 -12.95 -12.67
C TYR A 400 0.13 -11.63 -12.34
N ILE A 401 1.43 -11.65 -12.12
CA ILE A 401 2.27 -10.45 -12.11
C ILE A 401 3.08 -10.40 -13.41
N CYS A 402 3.30 -9.22 -13.96
CA CYS A 402 4.13 -9.04 -15.14
C CYS A 402 5.21 -7.99 -14.95
N LYS A 403 6.34 -8.22 -15.61
CA LYS A 403 7.47 -7.29 -15.70
C LYS A 403 7.37 -6.49 -16.99
N VAL A 404 7.52 -5.18 -16.88
CA VAL A 404 7.51 -4.22 -17.99
C VAL A 404 8.88 -3.56 -18.07
N ASP A 405 9.40 -3.46 -19.30
CA ASP A 405 10.62 -2.74 -19.63
C ASP A 405 10.33 -1.26 -19.89
N PRO A 406 10.77 -0.31 -19.05
CA PRO A 406 10.55 1.12 -19.26
C PRO A 406 11.21 1.68 -20.53
N LYS A 407 12.18 0.98 -21.13
CA LYS A 407 12.82 1.42 -22.38
C LYS A 407 11.95 1.16 -23.61
N THR A 408 11.08 0.15 -23.54
CA THR A 408 10.26 -0.29 -24.68
C THR A 408 8.76 -0.26 -24.40
N TRP A 409 8.36 -0.07 -23.14
CA TRP A 409 6.99 -0.14 -22.64
C TRP A 409 6.26 -1.44 -23.01
N LYS A 410 7.01 -2.55 -23.05
CA LYS A 410 6.51 -3.89 -23.34
C LYS A 410 6.58 -4.78 -22.12
N VAL A 411 5.60 -5.67 -22.01
CA VAL A 411 5.66 -6.80 -21.08
C VAL A 411 6.74 -7.77 -21.55
N VAL A 412 7.73 -8.03 -20.71
CA VAL A 412 8.86 -8.92 -21.02
C VAL A 412 8.79 -10.27 -20.29
N ALA A 413 8.06 -10.35 -19.18
CA ALA A 413 7.84 -11.60 -18.45
C ALA A 413 6.50 -11.58 -17.69
N LYS A 414 5.97 -12.77 -17.38
CA LYS A 414 4.71 -12.98 -16.64
C LYS A 414 4.83 -14.22 -15.75
N TRP A 415 4.30 -14.15 -14.53
CA TRP A 415 4.30 -15.27 -13.59
C TRP A 415 2.92 -15.41 -12.95
N ASP A 416 2.42 -16.65 -12.91
CA ASP A 416 1.22 -16.98 -12.16
C ASP A 416 1.43 -16.63 -10.69
N THR A 417 0.55 -15.82 -10.14
CA THR A 417 0.55 -15.46 -8.73
C THR A 417 -0.41 -16.35 -7.97
N GLY A 418 -1.61 -16.50 -8.51
CA GLY A 418 -2.71 -17.28 -7.94
C GLY A 418 -4.06 -16.61 -8.19
N PRO A 419 -5.12 -17.05 -7.51
CA PRO A 419 -6.41 -16.36 -7.53
C PRO A 419 -6.31 -15.03 -6.80
N ASP A 420 -6.94 -13.99 -7.36
CA ASP A 420 -7.07 -12.69 -6.69
C ASP A 420 -5.73 -12.05 -6.29
N PRO A 421 -4.80 -11.78 -7.23
CA PRO A 421 -3.59 -11.05 -6.89
C PRO A 421 -3.91 -9.59 -6.55
N HIS A 422 -3.24 -9.08 -5.52
CA HIS A 422 -3.32 -7.68 -5.09
C HIS A 422 -1.95 -7.04 -5.26
N THR A 423 -1.34 -6.46 -4.23
CA THR A 423 -0.18 -5.60 -4.40
C THR A 423 1.11 -6.34 -4.75
N CYS A 424 2.07 -5.60 -5.28
CA CYS A 424 3.47 -5.99 -5.44
C CYS A 424 4.39 -4.95 -4.80
N ASP A 425 5.45 -5.37 -4.12
CA ASP A 425 6.47 -4.48 -3.53
C ASP A 425 7.86 -5.12 -3.71
N CYS A 426 8.92 -4.32 -3.66
CA CYS A 426 10.28 -4.78 -3.92
C CYS A 426 11.06 -4.96 -2.62
N THR A 427 11.95 -5.95 -2.58
CA THR A 427 12.95 -6.06 -1.50
C THR A 427 13.85 -4.83 -1.48
N VAL A 428 14.38 -4.50 -0.30
CA VAL A 428 15.16 -3.27 -0.07
C VAL A 428 16.37 -3.14 -1.01
N ASP A 429 16.94 -4.26 -1.42
CA ASP A 429 18.09 -4.35 -2.32
C ASP A 429 17.74 -4.33 -3.82
N GLY A 430 16.45 -4.32 -4.16
CA GLY A 430 16.00 -4.33 -5.55
C GLY A 430 16.10 -5.68 -6.26
N GLN A 431 16.49 -6.76 -5.58
CA GLN A 431 16.74 -8.06 -6.24
C GLN A 431 15.46 -8.88 -6.47
N PHE A 432 14.46 -8.74 -5.61
CA PHE A 432 13.24 -9.53 -5.66
C PHE A 432 12.00 -8.64 -5.63
N ILE A 433 10.99 -9.03 -6.40
CA ILE A 433 9.63 -8.50 -6.26
C ILE A 433 8.78 -9.51 -5.49
N THR A 434 8.04 -9.03 -4.49
CA THR A 434 7.04 -9.81 -3.76
C THR A 434 5.66 -9.45 -4.25
N THR A 435 4.72 -10.40 -4.21
CA THR A 435 3.32 -10.14 -4.52
C THR A 435 2.40 -11.07 -3.76
N VAL A 436 1.24 -10.55 -3.34
CA VAL A 436 0.25 -11.30 -2.57
C VAL A 436 -0.93 -11.73 -3.44
N TYR A 437 -1.52 -12.86 -3.08
CA TYR A 437 -2.77 -13.36 -3.66
C TYR A 437 -3.71 -13.78 -2.52
N SER A 438 -5.01 -13.51 -2.69
CA SER A 438 -5.92 -13.38 -1.54
C SER A 438 -7.19 -14.23 -1.64
N GLY A 439 -7.29 -15.04 -2.69
CA GLY A 439 -8.32 -16.07 -2.82
C GLY A 439 -9.76 -15.54 -2.77
N HIS A 440 -10.00 -14.27 -3.08
CA HIS A 440 -11.31 -13.62 -2.92
C HIS A 440 -11.89 -13.82 -1.51
N GLN A 441 -11.04 -13.69 -0.49
CA GLN A 441 -11.41 -13.72 0.94
C GLN A 441 -11.89 -15.08 1.47
N ALA A 442 -11.91 -16.13 0.64
CA ALA A 442 -12.38 -17.48 1.03
C ALA A 442 -11.61 -18.65 0.37
N GLY A 443 -10.63 -18.35 -0.48
CA GLY A 443 -9.87 -19.32 -1.27
C GLY A 443 -8.39 -19.41 -0.88
N GLN A 444 -7.58 -19.93 -1.81
CA GLN A 444 -6.13 -20.04 -1.63
C GLN A 444 -5.51 -18.64 -1.54
N SER A 445 -4.70 -18.39 -0.51
CA SER A 445 -3.97 -17.14 -0.32
C SER A 445 -2.51 -17.35 0.08
N GLY A 446 -1.70 -16.30 -0.08
CA GLY A 446 -0.26 -16.34 0.19
C GLY A 446 0.51 -15.23 -0.48
N MET A 447 1.83 -15.41 -0.53
CA MET A 447 2.79 -14.48 -1.13
C MET A 447 3.75 -15.24 -2.04
N VAL A 448 4.19 -14.59 -3.12
CA VAL A 448 5.16 -15.10 -4.07
C VAL A 448 6.36 -14.16 -4.08
N VAL A 449 7.57 -14.73 -4.10
CA VAL A 449 8.84 -14.00 -4.22
C VAL A 449 9.47 -14.36 -5.55
N ILE A 450 9.79 -13.35 -6.36
CA ILE A 450 10.27 -13.51 -7.74
C ILE A 450 11.56 -12.72 -7.88
N HIS A 451 12.62 -13.34 -8.40
CA HIS A 451 13.85 -12.61 -8.72
C HIS A 451 13.61 -11.68 -9.91
N ALA A 452 13.89 -10.38 -9.71
CA ALA A 452 13.52 -9.33 -10.66
C ALA A 452 14.19 -9.49 -12.04
N ASP A 453 15.45 -9.95 -12.06
CA ASP A 453 16.23 -10.10 -13.29
C ASP A 453 16.26 -11.50 -13.92
N THR A 454 16.24 -12.60 -13.14
CA THR A 454 16.39 -13.97 -13.67
C THR A 454 15.07 -14.66 -14.01
N ASP A 455 13.93 -13.99 -13.76
CA ASP A 455 12.59 -14.48 -14.03
C ASP A 455 12.20 -15.77 -13.27
N GLU A 456 12.85 -16.04 -12.14
CA GLU A 456 12.63 -17.21 -11.29
C GLU A 456 11.65 -16.91 -10.14
N ILE A 457 10.65 -17.78 -9.92
CA ILE A 457 9.89 -17.81 -8.66
C ILE A 457 10.75 -18.51 -7.62
N VAL A 458 11.26 -17.75 -6.65
CA VAL A 458 12.21 -18.22 -5.63
C VAL A 458 11.49 -18.89 -4.47
N ALA A 459 10.34 -18.33 -4.06
CA ALA A 459 9.56 -18.87 -2.95
C ALA A 459 8.06 -18.59 -3.11
N ARG A 460 7.25 -19.46 -2.50
CA ARG A 460 5.84 -19.21 -2.22
C ARG A 460 5.60 -19.46 -0.74
N LEU A 461 5.06 -18.45 -0.05
CA LEU A 461 4.84 -18.49 1.38
C LEU A 461 3.34 -18.49 1.68
N PRO A 462 2.85 -19.38 2.57
CA PRO A 462 1.46 -19.35 3.00
C PRO A 462 1.21 -18.07 3.81
N ASN A 463 0.07 -17.44 3.58
CA ASN A 463 -0.43 -16.40 4.46
C ASN A 463 -1.96 -16.51 4.51
N PRO A 464 -2.54 -16.97 5.64
CA PRO A 464 -3.98 -17.22 5.77
C PRO A 464 -4.78 -15.92 6.00
N GLY A 465 -4.60 -14.94 5.10
CA GLY A 465 -5.31 -13.67 5.07
C GLY A 465 -5.91 -13.38 3.70
N GLY A 466 -6.60 -12.24 3.59
CA GLY A 466 -7.20 -11.75 2.35
C GLY A 466 -6.58 -10.43 1.88
N MET A 467 -5.25 -10.34 1.87
CA MET A 467 -4.45 -9.14 1.66
C MET A 467 -4.89 -8.30 0.46
N HIS A 468 -5.27 -7.06 0.69
CA HIS A 468 -5.44 -6.05 -0.37
C HIS A 468 -4.21 -5.13 -0.47
N ASP A 469 -3.25 -5.32 0.43
CA ASP A 469 -2.00 -4.60 0.43
C ASP A 469 -0.92 -5.44 1.12
N HIS A 470 0.34 -5.09 0.88
CA HIS A 470 1.52 -5.55 1.61
C HIS A 470 2.66 -4.60 1.26
N VAL A 471 3.59 -4.46 2.20
CA VAL A 471 4.79 -3.64 1.99
C VAL A 471 6.01 -4.33 2.58
N VAL A 472 7.15 -4.18 1.91
CA VAL A 472 8.45 -4.41 2.51
C VAL A 472 8.83 -3.14 3.27
N VAL A 473 9.19 -3.25 4.55
CA VAL A 473 9.58 -2.10 5.36
C VAL A 473 10.84 -1.48 4.75
N PRO A 474 10.78 -0.21 4.29
CA PRO A 474 11.92 0.40 3.63
C PRO A 474 13.02 0.73 4.64
N GLU A 475 14.28 0.63 4.23
CA GLU A 475 15.42 0.94 5.11
C GLU A 475 15.66 2.46 5.29
N SER A 476 15.17 3.26 4.34
CA SER A 476 15.43 4.70 4.27
C SER A 476 14.34 5.46 3.52
N TRP A 477 14.36 6.80 3.61
CA TRP A 477 13.47 7.67 2.84
C TRP A 477 13.67 7.58 1.33
N GLU A 478 14.88 7.25 0.88
CA GLU A 478 15.16 6.96 -0.53
C GLU A 478 14.56 5.60 -0.93
N GLY A 479 14.73 4.57 -0.09
CA GLY A 479 14.10 3.26 -0.30
C GLY A 479 12.57 3.30 -0.33
N LEU A 480 11.95 4.21 0.42
CA LEU A 480 10.49 4.39 0.41
C LEU A 480 9.95 4.81 -0.98
N LYS A 481 10.77 5.39 -1.86
CA LYS A 481 10.36 5.77 -3.22
C LYS A 481 10.01 4.56 -4.11
N SER A 482 10.37 3.34 -3.72
CA SER A 482 9.95 2.10 -4.39
C SER A 482 8.85 1.31 -3.66
N SER A 483 8.38 1.80 -2.51
CA SER A 483 7.32 1.16 -1.71
C SER A 483 6.02 1.99 -1.77
N ARG A 484 5.13 1.86 -0.77
CA ARG A 484 3.79 2.48 -0.70
C ARG A 484 3.85 4.01 -0.52
N SER A 485 4.19 4.68 -1.60
CA SER A 485 4.40 6.11 -1.68
C SER A 485 4.18 6.62 -3.11
N THR A 486 5.04 6.19 -4.03
CA THR A 486 5.02 6.58 -5.44
C THR A 486 3.94 5.84 -6.21
N SER A 487 3.58 4.63 -5.79
CA SER A 487 2.47 3.81 -6.28
C SER A 487 1.73 3.11 -5.13
N VAL A 488 0.57 2.53 -5.42
CA VAL A 488 -0.33 1.90 -4.43
C VAL A 488 -0.71 0.45 -4.67
#